data_AF-A0A352VDZ9-F1
#
_entry.id   AF-A0A352VDZ9-F1
#
_cell.length_a   1.000
_cell.length_b   1.000
_cell.length_c   1.000
_cell.angle_alpha   90.00
_cell.angle_beta   90.00
_cell.angle_gamma   90.00
#
_symmetry.space_group_name_H-M   'P 1'
#
loop_
_entity.id
_entity.type
_entity.pdbx_description
1 polymer ?
#
loop_
_entity_poly.entity_id
_entity_poly.type
_entity_poly.pdbx_seq_one_letter_code
_entity_poly.pdbx_strand_id
1 'polypeptide(L)' 'MQGVFMLLADKYQSLPADLQKEAIDFIDFLFETRVKKKNLQGNRPCGLAKGEITINKEFYKPMTDEELCVWGIE' A
#
# COMPACT_ATOMS: atom_id res chain seq x y z
N MET A 1 31.20 4.61 2.45
CA MET A 1 30.04 5.28 1.81
C MET A 1 30.25 5.49 0.30
N GLN A 2 31.43 5.92 -0.18
CA GLN A 2 31.67 6.16 -1.62
C GLN A 2 31.67 4.90 -2.51
N GLY A 3 32.22 3.77 -2.04
CA GLY A 3 32.33 2.54 -2.85
C GLY A 3 30.99 1.90 -3.23
N VAL A 4 29.96 2.04 -2.40
CA VAL A 4 28.62 1.45 -2.66
C VAL A 4 27.88 2.24 -3.76
N PHE A 5 28.08 3.56 -3.81
CA PHE A 5 27.51 4.41 -4.85
C PHE A 5 28.10 4.11 -6.22
N MET A 6 29.42 3.91 -6.30
CA MET A 6 30.10 3.55 -7.55
C MET A 6 29.59 2.21 -8.09
N LEU A 7 29.45 1.20 -7.22
CA LEU A 7 28.91 -0.12 -7.60
C LEU A 7 27.48 -0.08 -8.15
N LEU A 8 26.64 0.84 -7.66
CA LEU A 8 25.27 1.00 -8.15
C LEU A 8 25.23 1.70 -9.50
N ALA A 9 26.09 2.71 -9.71
CA ALA A 9 26.22 3.39 -11.00
C ALA A 9 26.69 2.43 -12.09
N ASP A 10 27.67 1.58 -11.79
CA ASP A 10 28.20 0.59 -12.74
C ASP A 10 27.13 -0.45 -13.12
N LYS A 11 26.36 -0.93 -12.13
CA LYS A 11 25.25 -1.85 -12.38
C LYS A 11 24.12 -1.21 -13.19
N TYR A 12 23.82 0.05 -12.92
CA TYR A 12 22.82 0.79 -13.68
C TYR A 12 23.24 0.97 -15.14
N GLN A 13 24.51 1.33 -15.40
CA GLN A 13 25.04 1.46 -16.76
C GLN A 13 25.10 0.14 -17.52
N SER A 14 25.22 -0.99 -16.81
CA SER A 14 25.21 -2.33 -17.42
C SER A 14 23.82 -2.79 -17.90
N LEU A 15 22.75 -2.07 -17.56
CA LEU A 15 21.40 -2.40 -17.98
C LEU A 15 21.13 -1.97 -19.43
N PRO A 16 20.32 -2.72 -20.18
CA PRO A 16 19.73 -2.28 -21.45
C PRO A 16 18.99 -0.95 -21.32
N ALA A 17 18.99 -0.13 -22.38
CA ALA A 17 18.40 1.22 -22.37
C ALA A 17 16.92 1.25 -21.95
N ASP A 18 16.15 0.21 -22.31
CA ASP A 18 14.73 0.10 -21.94
C ASP A 18 14.55 -0.11 -20.42
N LEU A 19 15.44 -0.88 -19.80
CA LEU A 19 15.40 -1.16 -18.35
C LEU A 19 16.00 -0.03 -17.51
N GLN A 20 16.89 0.78 -18.08
CA GLN A 20 17.42 1.97 -17.42
C GLN A 20 16.30 2.99 -17.13
N LYS A 21 15.40 3.21 -18.10
CA LYS A 21 14.23 4.09 -17.91
C LYS A 21 13.31 3.55 -16.82
N GLU A 22 12.97 2.27 -16.87
CA GLU A 22 12.12 1.64 -15.86
C GLU A 22 12.74 1.73 -14.44
N ALA A 23 14.06 1.59 -14.33
CA ALA A 23 14.76 1.76 -13.07
C ALA A 23 14.69 3.20 -12.54
N ILE A 24 14.80 4.22 -13.42
CA ILE A 24 14.58 5.62 -13.04
C ILE A 24 13.14 5.83 -12.57
N ASP A 25 12.17 5.38 -13.36
CA ASP A 25 10.74 5.55 -13.05
C ASP A 25 10.38 4.89 -11.70
N PHE A 26 10.97 3.73 -11.41
CA PHE A 26 10.81 3.05 -10.13
C PHE A 26 11.43 3.82 -8.96
N ILE A 27 12.61 4.42 -9.16
CA ILE A 27 13.26 5.28 -8.17
C ILE A 27 12.39 6.51 -7.88
N ASP A 28 11.87 7.15 -8.91
CA ASP A 28 11.00 8.32 -8.78
C ASP A 28 9.70 7.96 -8.05
N PHE A 29 9.08 6.83 -8.38
CA PHE A 29 7.94 6.28 -7.64
C PHE A 29 8.23 6.10 -6.14
N LEU A 30 9.41 5.56 -5.79
CA LEU A 30 9.80 5.41 -4.39
C LEU A 30 9.99 6.76 -3.68
N PHE A 31 10.47 7.78 -4.38
CA PHE A 31 10.60 9.12 -3.80
C PHE A 31 9.24 9.81 -3.63
N GLU A 32 8.35 9.70 -4.60
CA GLU A 32 6.99 10.24 -4.53
C GLU A 32 6.18 9.61 -3.38
N THR A 33 6.24 8.28 -3.24
CA THR A 33 5.55 7.55 -2.16
C THR A 33 6.12 7.87 -0.78
N ARG A 34 7.42 8.16 -0.67
CA ARG A 34 8.05 8.60 0.59
C ARG A 34 7.66 10.03 0.97
N VAL A 35 7.52 10.94 0.00
CA VAL A 35 7.17 12.35 0.27
C VAL A 35 5.72 12.49 0.74
N LYS A 36 4.79 11.64 0.27
CA LYS A 36 3.37 11.66 0.70
C LYS A 36 3.13 11.25 2.16
N LYS A 37 4.13 10.71 2.87
CA LYS A 37 4.03 10.43 4.32
C LYS A 37 4.29 11.65 5.23
N LYS A 38 4.67 12.80 4.69
CA LYS A 38 5.11 13.96 5.49
C LYS A 38 3.99 14.70 6.23
N ASN A 39 2.71 14.46 5.93
CA ASN A 39 1.59 15.16 6.57
C ASN A 39 0.80 14.32 7.59
N LEU A 40 1.35 13.18 8.03
CA LEU A 40 0.77 12.42 9.15
C LEU A 40 1.48 12.73 10.48
N GLN A 41 1.98 13.96 10.63
CA GLN A 41 2.46 14.46 11.92
C GLN A 41 1.27 14.72 12.84
N GLY A 42 0.91 13.69 13.59
CA GLY A 42 -0.05 13.74 14.67
C GLY A 42 -0.30 12.33 15.16
N ASN A 43 -0.39 12.15 16.48
CA ASN A 43 -0.99 10.94 17.04
C ASN A 43 -2.39 10.83 16.43
N ARG A 44 -2.57 9.94 15.45
CA ARG A 44 -3.91 9.62 14.97
C ARG A 44 -4.67 9.15 16.21
N PRO A 45 -5.81 9.78 16.56
CA PRO A 45 -6.60 9.27 17.67
C PRO A 45 -6.96 7.82 17.34
N CYS A 46 -6.33 6.88 18.04
CA CYS A 46 -6.65 5.48 17.93
C CYS A 46 -8.05 5.30 18.53
N GLY A 47 -8.95 4.66 17.79
CA GLY A 47 -10.30 4.42 18.27
C GLY A 47 -11.29 5.57 18.01
N LEU A 48 -11.13 6.34 16.93
CA LEU A 48 -12.20 7.23 16.44
C LEU A 48 -13.55 6.52 16.34
N ALA A 49 -13.56 5.30 15.80
CA ALA A 49 -14.76 4.47 15.68
C ALA A 49 -14.95 3.48 16.85
N LYS A 50 -14.20 3.63 17.96
CA LYS A 50 -14.28 2.70 19.09
C LYS A 50 -15.62 2.90 19.80
N GLY A 51 -16.47 1.87 19.77
CA GLY A 51 -17.82 1.92 20.34
C GLY A 51 -18.87 2.47 19.39
N GLU A 52 -18.49 2.94 18.20
CA GLU A 52 -19.44 3.34 17.14
C GLU A 52 -19.88 2.14 16.28
N ILE A 53 -19.07 1.08 16.24
CA ILE A 53 -19.37 -0.16 15.52
C ILE A 53 -19.94 -1.19 16.50
N THR A 54 -21.21 -1.53 16.35
CA THR A 54 -21.84 -2.66 17.04
C THR A 54 -22.00 -3.84 16.08
N ILE A 55 -21.31 -4.94 16.37
CA ILE A 55 -21.48 -6.19 15.63
C ILE A 55 -22.79 -6.84 16.10
N ASN A 56 -23.65 -7.25 15.16
CA ASN A 56 -24.88 -7.99 15.50
C ASN A 56 -24.51 -9.30 16.20
N LYS A 57 -25.28 -9.69 17.23
CA LYS A 57 -25.10 -10.96 17.95
C LYS A 57 -25.14 -12.18 17.03
N GLU A 58 -25.87 -12.06 15.92
CA GLU A 58 -26.03 -13.12 14.92
C GLU A 58 -24.99 -13.06 13.79
N PHE A 59 -23.96 -12.22 13.88
CA PHE A 59 -22.90 -12.15 12.86
C PHE A 59 -22.21 -13.50 12.59
N TYR A 60 -22.20 -14.40 13.58
CA TYR A 60 -21.64 -15.75 13.43
C TYR A 60 -22.54 -16.71 12.65
N LYS A 61 -23.81 -16.36 12.44
CA LYS A 61 -24.74 -17.20 11.69
C LYS A 61 -24.43 -17.04 10.20
N PRO A 62 -24.30 -18.16 9.45
CA PRO A 62 -24.18 -18.07 8.01
C PRO A 62 -25.42 -17.37 7.43
N MET A 63 -25.20 -16.47 6.46
CA MET A 63 -26.29 -15.84 5.73
C MET A 63 -27.10 -16.90 4.99
N THR A 64 -28.40 -16.66 4.85
CA THR A 64 -29.26 -17.55 4.06
C THR A 64 -29.02 -17.34 2.57
N ASP A 65 -29.39 -18.32 1.75
CA ASP A 65 -29.28 -18.23 0.29
C ASP A 65 -30.07 -17.03 -0.27
N GLU A 66 -31.21 -16.70 0.35
CA GLU A 66 -32.02 -15.51 0.03
C GLU A 66 -31.27 -14.21 0.34
N GLU A 67 -30.59 -14.14 1.48
CA GLU A 67 -29.77 -12.98 1.88
C GLU A 67 -28.55 -12.82 0.97
N LEU A 68 -27.86 -13.91 0.63
CA LEU A 68 -26.71 -13.88 -0.28
C LEU A 68 -27.10 -13.39 -1.68
N CYS A 69 -28.24 -13.84 -2.19
CA CYS A 69 -28.80 -13.39 -3.47
C CYS A 69 -29.08 -11.87 -3.50
N VAL A 70 -29.62 -11.32 -2.41
CA VAL A 70 -29.86 -9.85 -2.29
C VAL A 70 -28.54 -9.07 -2.31
N TRP A 71 -27.46 -9.63 -1.80
CA TRP A 71 -26.13 -9.00 -1.82
C TRP A 71 -25.36 -9.23 -3.12
N GLY A 72 -25.94 -9.95 -4.08
CA GLY A 72 -25.31 -10.25 -5.37
C GLY A 72 -24.09 -11.16 -5.24
N ILE A 73 -24.06 -11.99 -4.19
CA ILE A 73 -23.03 -12.98 -3.94
C ILE A 73 -23.63 -14.32 -4.40
N GLU A 74 -23.19 -14.80 -5.56
CA GLU A 74 -23.54 -16.11 -6.13
C GLU A 74 -22.59 -17.22 -5.63
#